data_AF-A0A848CLG1-F1
#
_entry.id   AF-A0A848CLG1-F1
#
_cell.length_a   1.000
_cell.length_b   1.000
_cell.length_c   1.000
_cell.angle_alpha   90.00
_cell.angle_beta   90.00
_cell.angle_gamma   90.00
#
_symmetry.space_group_name_H-M   'P 1'
#
loop_
_entity.id
_entity.type
_entity.pdbx_description
1 polymer ?
#
loop_
_entity_poly.entity_id
_entity_poly.type
_entity_poly.pdbx_seq_one_letter_code
_entity_poly.pdbx_strand_id
1 'polypeptide(L)'
;MSPNVVTILQRIHTDSWFWILLFFVLSFLLLKAGKKTAKKIAHMLLRLIALIMIITGILMLVAYQFPIAYTLKGILAIAMFGVMEMILGMTARGKRTGPFWGVLIILVALVLLIAFRVLTF
;
A
#
# COMPACT_ATOMS: atom_id res chain seq x y z
N MET A 1 21.26 -2.36 -13.98
CA MET A 1 20.50 -3.57 -13.59
C MET A 1 20.13 -4.32 -14.87
N SER A 2 20.11 -5.66 -14.89
CA SER A 2 19.73 -6.37 -16.14
C SER A 2 18.22 -6.23 -16.42
N PRO A 3 17.78 -6.22 -17.69
CA PRO A 3 16.36 -6.08 -18.05
C PRO A 3 15.47 -7.13 -17.38
N ASN A 4 15.94 -8.37 -17.26
CA ASN A 4 15.20 -9.46 -16.62
C ASN A 4 14.88 -9.16 -15.15
N VAL A 5 15.83 -8.56 -14.42
CA VAL A 5 15.63 -8.20 -13.00
C VAL A 5 14.57 -7.11 -12.88
N VAL A 6 14.61 -6.08 -13.73
CA VAL A 6 13.62 -4.99 -13.71
C VAL A 6 12.21 -5.52 -13.97
N THR A 7 12.05 -6.43 -14.93
CA THR A 7 10.75 -7.07 -15.23
C THR A 7 10.21 -7.86 -14.03
N ILE A 8 11.07 -8.59 -13.32
CA ILE A 8 10.68 -9.33 -12.11
C ILE A 8 10.23 -8.37 -11.01
N LEU A 9 10.99 -7.29 -10.77
CA LEU A 9 10.65 -6.25 -9.79
C LEU A 9 9.29 -5.62 -10.11
N GLN A 10 9.05 -5.29 -11.39
CA GLN A 10 7.80 -4.69 -11.84
C GLN A 10 6.59 -5.61 -11.60
N ARG A 11 6.73 -6.92 -11.88
CA ARG A 11 5.66 -7.90 -11.62
C ARG A 11 5.34 -7.99 -10.13
N ILE A 12 6.36 -8.20 -9.29
CA ILE A 12 6.20 -8.27 -7.83
C ILE A 12 5.55 -6.99 -7.29
N HIS A 13 6.02 -5.83 -7.73
CA HIS A 13 5.49 -4.54 -7.29
C HIS A 13 4.03 -4.33 -7.73
N THR A 14 3.70 -4.69 -8.96
CA THR A 14 2.33 -4.54 -9.48
C THR A 14 1.36 -5.46 -8.76
N ASP A 15 1.73 -6.73 -8.59
CA ASP A 15 0.87 -7.73 -7.92
C ASP A 15 0.65 -7.40 -6.43
N SER A 16 1.64 -6.75 -5.79
CA SER A 16 1.55 -6.35 -4.38
C SER A 16 0.39 -5.39 -4.08
N TRP A 17 -0.02 -4.53 -5.03
CA TRP A 17 -1.16 -3.60 -4.85
C TRP A 17 -2.45 -4.34 -4.46
N PHE A 18 -2.76 -5.42 -5.18
CA PHE A 18 -3.95 -6.23 -4.92
C PHE A 18 -3.91 -6.83 -3.52
N TRP A 19 -2.78 -7.46 -3.17
CA TRP A 19 -2.62 -8.14 -1.90
C TRP A 19 -2.68 -7.18 -0.70
N ILE A 20 -2.12 -5.99 -0.82
CA ILE A 20 -2.19 -4.96 0.21
C ILE A 20 -3.64 -4.57 0.49
N LEU A 21 -4.42 -4.26 -0.54
CA LEU A 21 -5.82 -3.87 -0.37
C LEU A 21 -6.63 -5.03 0.22
N LEU A 22 -6.41 -6.26 -0.27
CA LEU A 22 -7.06 -7.46 0.23
C LEU A 22 -6.76 -7.69 1.72
N PHE A 23 -5.48 -7.71 2.12
CA PHE A 23 -5.12 -7.98 3.51
C PHE A 23 -5.49 -6.83 4.45
N PHE A 24 -5.53 -5.58 3.97
CA PHE A 24 -6.05 -4.46 4.73
C PHE A 24 -7.54 -4.63 5.05
N VAL A 25 -8.37 -4.89 4.02
CA VAL A 25 -9.81 -5.12 4.18
C VAL A 25 -10.05 -6.34 5.08
N LEU A 26 -9.37 -7.45 4.81
CA LEU A 26 -9.50 -8.67 5.62
C LEU A 26 -9.11 -8.42 7.08
N SER A 27 -8.00 -7.73 7.33
CA SER A 27 -7.58 -7.34 8.69
C SER A 27 -8.63 -6.49 9.40
N PHE A 28 -9.24 -5.54 8.68
CA PHE A 28 -10.27 -4.66 9.24
C PHE A 28 -11.56 -5.42 9.58
N LEU A 29 -12.05 -6.28 8.67
CA LEU A 29 -13.25 -7.07 8.89
C LEU A 29 -13.06 -8.09 10.03
N LEU A 30 -11.93 -8.78 10.07
CA LEU A 30 -11.61 -9.73 11.14
C LEU A 30 -11.44 -9.05 12.49
N LEU A 31 -10.90 -7.82 12.51
CA LEU A 31 -10.82 -6.99 13.69
C LEU A 31 -12.23 -6.66 14.22
N LYS A 32 -13.14 -6.24 13.35
CA LYS A 32 -14.54 -5.95 13.69
C LYS A 32 -15.30 -7.19 14.15
N ALA A 33 -14.99 -8.35 13.58
CA ALA A 33 -15.58 -9.63 13.96
C ALA A 33 -14.96 -10.26 15.24
N GLY A 34 -14.01 -9.58 15.91
CA GLY A 34 -13.36 -10.09 17.12
C GLY A 34 -12.44 -11.30 16.90
N LYS A 35 -12.13 -11.66 15.65
CA LYS A 35 -11.32 -12.84 15.28
C LYS A 35 -9.82 -12.55 15.43
N LYS A 36 -9.33 -12.49 16.67
CA LYS A 36 -7.97 -12.06 17.04
C LYS A 36 -6.85 -12.76 16.25
N THR A 37 -6.86 -14.09 16.16
CA THR A 37 -5.80 -14.88 15.50
C THR A 37 -5.77 -14.62 13.99
N ALA A 38 -6.92 -14.74 13.32
CA ALA A 38 -7.02 -14.52 11.89
C ALA A 38 -6.65 -13.06 11.53
N LYS A 39 -7.09 -12.09 12.34
CA LYS A 39 -6.68 -10.68 12.20
C LYS A 39 -5.17 -10.53 12.29
N LYS A 40 -4.52 -11.18 13.27
CA LYS A 40 -3.06 -11.10 13.46
C LYS A 40 -2.34 -11.61 12.22
N ILE A 41 -2.77 -12.73 11.65
CA ILE A 41 -2.17 -13.31 10.44
C ILE A 41 -2.35 -12.37 9.24
N ALA A 42 -3.57 -11.93 8.96
CA ALA A 42 -3.86 -11.00 7.87
C ALA A 42 -3.04 -9.70 7.99
N HIS A 43 -2.90 -9.17 9.22
CA HIS A 43 -2.14 -7.95 9.47
C HIS A 43 -0.63 -8.15 9.33
N MET A 44 -0.11 -9.32 9.70
CA MET A 44 1.29 -9.68 9.45
C MET A 44 1.58 -9.78 7.95
N LEU A 45 0.67 -10.39 7.18
CA LEU A 45 0.80 -10.48 5.72
C LEU A 45 0.73 -9.11 5.05
N LEU A 46 -0.19 -8.24 5.48
CA LEU A 46 -0.24 -6.85 5.03
C LEU A 46 1.12 -6.15 5.17
N ARG A 47 1.74 -6.26 6.35
CA ARG A 47 3.05 -5.65 6.62
C ARG A 47 4.16 -6.23 5.76
N LEU A 48 4.20 -7.56 5.61
CA LEU A 48 5.21 -8.22 4.80
C LEU A 48 5.12 -7.77 3.34
N ILE A 49 3.90 -7.71 2.78
CA ILE A 49 3.68 -7.33 1.39
C ILE A 49 3.92 -5.83 1.20
N ALA A 50 3.56 -4.98 2.17
CA ALA A 50 3.93 -3.57 2.16
C ALA A 50 5.46 -3.37 2.14
N LEU A 51 6.22 -4.18 2.88
CA LEU A 51 7.68 -4.12 2.85
C LEU A 51 8.23 -4.53 1.47
N ILE A 52 7.75 -5.64 0.90
CA ILE A 52 8.13 -6.09 -0.46
C ILE A 52 7.81 -5.00 -1.49
N MET A 53 6.62 -4.40 -1.39
CA MET A 53 6.16 -3.32 -2.24
C MET A 53 7.09 -2.10 -2.21
N ILE A 54 7.46 -1.66 -1.01
CA ILE A 54 8.34 -0.50 -0.81
C ILE A 54 9.73 -0.80 -1.35
N ILE A 55 10.32 -1.96 -1.01
CA ILE A 55 11.65 -2.34 -1.48
C ILE A 55 11.70 -2.42 -3.01
N THR A 56 10.75 -3.14 -3.62
CA THR A 56 10.68 -3.25 -5.09
C THR A 56 10.43 -1.91 -5.76
N GLY A 57 9.60 -1.05 -5.15
CA GLY A 57 9.37 0.32 -5.63
C GLY A 57 10.64 1.17 -5.61
N ILE A 58 11.40 1.16 -4.50
CA ILE A 58 12.66 1.89 -4.39
C ILE A 58 13.68 1.39 -5.40
N LEU A 59 13.83 0.07 -5.56
CA LEU A 59 14.74 -0.51 -6.55
C LEU A 59 14.37 -0.07 -7.98
N MET A 60 13.08 -0.01 -8.30
CA MET A 60 12.62 0.51 -9.58
C MET A 60 12.89 2.01 -9.74
N LEU A 61 12.67 2.84 -8.70
CA LEU A 61 13.00 4.27 -8.75
C LEU A 61 14.49 4.49 -9.03
N VAL A 62 15.37 3.72 -8.39
CA VAL A 62 16.81 3.76 -8.66
C VAL A 62 17.10 3.34 -10.11
N ALA A 63 16.47 2.26 -10.60
CA ALA A 63 16.66 1.80 -11.97
C ALA A 63 16.21 2.84 -13.02
N TYR A 64 15.14 3.60 -12.73
CA TYR A 64 14.59 4.62 -13.62
C TYR A 64 15.11 6.04 -13.36
N GLN A 65 16.11 6.22 -12.50
CA GLN A 65 16.69 7.54 -12.17
C GLN A 65 15.65 8.52 -11.58
N PHE A 66 14.80 8.03 -10.68
CA PHE A 66 13.82 8.80 -9.91
C PHE A 66 12.88 9.72 -10.72
N PRO A 67 12.11 9.20 -11.69
CA PRO A 67 11.14 10.02 -12.42
C PRO A 67 10.13 10.64 -11.44
N ILE A 68 9.86 11.95 -11.59
CA ILE A 68 9.07 12.73 -10.62
C ILE A 68 7.69 12.10 -10.38
N ALA A 69 6.98 11.72 -11.44
CA ALA A 69 5.69 11.03 -11.37
C ALA A 69 5.71 9.78 -10.48
N TYR A 70 6.70 8.90 -10.67
CA TYR A 70 6.80 7.65 -9.91
C TYR A 70 7.33 7.88 -8.50
N THR A 71 8.20 8.87 -8.30
CA THR A 71 8.68 9.28 -6.98
C THR A 71 7.52 9.80 -6.12
N LEU A 72 6.67 10.68 -6.66
CA LEU A 72 5.47 11.14 -5.96
C LEU A 72 4.48 10.00 -5.70
N LYS A 73 4.27 9.10 -6.67
CA LYS A 73 3.45 7.90 -6.47
C LYS A 73 3.98 7.05 -5.30
N GLY A 74 5.30 6.89 -5.18
CA GLY A 74 5.94 6.18 -4.08
C GLY A 74 5.67 6.82 -2.71
N ILE A 75 5.81 8.15 -2.62
CA ILE A 75 5.52 8.90 -1.38
C ILE A 75 4.05 8.75 -0.98
N LEU A 76 3.14 8.92 -1.94
CA LEU A 76 1.70 8.73 -1.71
C LEU A 76 1.36 7.31 -1.26
N ALA A 77 2.03 6.29 -1.83
CA ALA A 77 1.87 4.91 -1.41
C ALA A 77 2.31 4.73 0.05
N ILE A 78 3.47 5.26 0.46
CA ILE A 78 3.94 5.21 1.86
C ILE A 78 2.94 5.88 2.81
N ALA A 79 2.44 7.06 2.45
CA ALA A 79 1.39 7.74 3.23
C ALA A 79 0.12 6.89 3.34
N MET A 80 -0.31 6.25 2.24
CA MET A 80 -1.46 5.35 2.20
C MET A 80 -1.29 4.18 3.18
N PHE A 81 -0.13 3.53 3.20
CA PHE A 81 0.18 2.47 4.17
C PHE A 81 0.12 2.96 5.62
N GLY A 82 0.68 4.15 5.89
CA GLY A 82 0.59 4.77 7.20
C GLY A 82 -0.85 4.98 7.66
N VAL A 83 -1.73 5.46 6.76
CA VAL A 83 -3.16 5.62 7.03
C VAL A 83 -3.86 4.28 7.28
N MET A 84 -3.55 3.24 6.51
CA MET A 84 -4.07 1.89 6.76
C MET A 84 -3.70 1.38 8.16
N GLU A 85 -2.44 1.51 8.56
CA GLU A 85 -1.97 1.12 9.91
C GLU A 85 -2.65 1.96 11.00
N MET A 86 -2.84 3.26 10.79
CA MET A 86 -3.59 4.13 11.69
C MET A 86 -5.04 3.66 11.86
N ILE A 87 -5.75 3.35 10.76
CA ILE A 87 -7.13 2.86 10.80
C ILE A 87 -7.21 1.55 11.61
N LEU A 88 -6.34 0.58 11.34
CA LEU A 88 -6.33 -0.71 12.06
C LEU A 88 -6.00 -0.50 13.55
N GLY A 89 -4.97 0.29 13.87
CA GLY A 89 -4.55 0.55 15.24
C GLY A 89 -5.58 1.34 16.05
N MET A 90 -6.20 2.37 15.46
CA MET A 90 -7.26 3.16 16.09
C MET A 90 -8.52 2.33 16.30
N THR A 91 -8.92 1.53 15.31
CA THR A 91 -10.07 0.63 15.43
C THR A 91 -9.87 -0.38 16.56
N ALA A 92 -8.66 -0.95 16.71
CA ALA A 92 -8.33 -1.86 17.79
C ALA A 92 -8.39 -1.22 19.18
N ARG A 93 -8.21 0.11 19.26
CA ARG A 93 -8.34 0.91 20.49
C ARG A 93 -9.72 1.54 20.68
N GLY A 94 -10.71 1.18 19.85
CA GLY A 94 -12.06 1.76 19.92
C GLY A 94 -12.14 3.25 19.56
N LYS A 95 -11.11 3.82 18.92
CA LYS A 95 -11.09 5.24 18.52
C LYS A 95 -11.84 5.45 17.20
N ARG A 96 -12.37 6.66 17.00
CA ARG A 96 -13.06 7.05 15.75
C ARG A 96 -12.07 7.08 14.58
N THR A 97 -12.41 6.39 13.48
CA THR A 97 -11.55 6.29 12.27
C THR A 97 -12.15 6.92 11.02
N GLY A 98 -13.39 7.45 11.08
CA GLY A 98 -14.11 8.00 9.93
C GLY A 98 -13.30 8.97 9.06
N PRO A 99 -12.63 9.99 9.62
CA PRO A 99 -11.82 10.92 8.80
C PRO A 99 -10.68 10.24 8.04
N PHE A 100 -10.03 9.24 8.64
CA PHE A 100 -8.92 8.52 8.01
C PHE A 100 -9.35 7.66 6.83
N TRP A 101 -10.59 7.19 6.80
CA TRP A 101 -11.15 6.51 5.62
C TRP A 101 -11.28 7.46 4.43
N GLY A 102 -11.70 8.71 4.66
CA GLY A 102 -11.73 9.74 3.62
C GLY A 102 -10.33 10.02 3.06
N VAL A 103 -9.34 10.17 3.95
CA VAL A 103 -7.93 10.33 3.54
C VAL A 103 -7.44 9.12 2.75
N LEU A 104 -7.78 7.90 3.18
CA LEU A 104 -7.39 6.67 2.49
C LEU A 104 -7.95 6.62 1.06
N ILE A 105 -9.23 6.96 0.88
CA ILE A 105 -9.88 6.99 -0.44
C ILE A 105 -9.19 8.00 -1.36
N ILE A 106 -8.88 9.20 -0.84
CA ILE A 106 -8.16 10.23 -1.60
C ILE A 106 -6.77 9.74 -2.01
N LEU A 107 -6.02 9.12 -1.10
CA LEU A 107 -4.69 8.60 -1.40
C LEU A 107 -4.72 7.48 -2.44
N VAL A 108 -5.66 6.55 -2.34
CA VAL A 108 -5.87 5.50 -3.35
C VAL A 108 -6.20 6.12 -4.71
N ALA A 109 -7.10 7.10 -4.75
CA ALA A 109 -7.47 7.78 -5.99
C ALA A 109 -6.25 8.47 -6.64
N LEU A 110 -5.47 9.24 -5.88
CA LEU A 110 -4.27 9.90 -6.39
C LEU A 110 -3.24 8.92 -6.96
N VAL A 111 -2.99 7.82 -6.25
CA VAL A 111 -2.10 6.75 -6.71
C VAL A 111 -2.57 6.16 -8.04
N LEU A 112 -3.87 5.89 -8.17
CA LEU A 112 -4.45 5.33 -9.39
C LEU A 112 -4.40 6.33 -10.55
N LEU A 113 -4.70 7.61 -10.30
CA LEU A 113 -4.64 8.66 -11.31
C LEU A 113 -3.22 8.83 -11.88
N ILE A 114 -2.18 8.72 -11.04
CA ILE A 114 -0.79 8.70 -11.51
C ILE A 114 -0.48 7.38 -12.24
N ALA A 115 -0.95 6.25 -11.72
CA ALA A 115 -0.69 4.93 -12.33
C ALA A 115 -1.26 4.81 -13.75
N PHE A 116 -2.47 5.34 -13.97
CA PHE A 116 -3.13 5.36 -15.27
C PHE A 116 -2.75 6.56 -16.14
N ARG A 117 -1.74 7.34 -15.73
CA ARG A 117 -1.24 8.52 -16.45
C ARG A 117 -2.31 9.58 -16.73
N VAL A 118 -3.31 9.68 -15.86
CA VAL A 118 -4.30 10.77 -15.88
C VAL A 118 -3.67 12.05 -15.33
N LEU A 119 -2.91 11.92 -14.25
CA LEU A 119 -2.02 12.99 -13.76
C LEU A 119 -0.63 12.78 -14.36
N THR A 120 -0.15 13.78 -15.09
CA THR A 120 1.17 13.77 -15.75
C THR A 120 1.94 15.04 -15.40
N PHE A 121 3.20 14.89 -15.05
CA PHE A 121 4.16 15.94 -14.70
C PHE A 121 5.59 15.36 -14.70
#